data_AF-A0A2V8US54-F1
#
_entry.id   AF-A0A2V8US54-F1
#
_cell.length_a   1.000
_cell.length_b   1.000
_cell.length_c   1.000
_cell.angle_alpha   90.00
_cell.angle_beta   90.00
_cell.angle_gamma   90.00
#
_symmetry.space_group_name_H-M   'P 1'
#
loop_
_entity.id
_entity.type
_entity.pdbx_description
1 polymer ?
#
loop_
_entity_poly.entity_id
_entity_poly.type
_entity_poly.pdbx_seq_one_letter_code
_entity_poly.pdbx_strand_id
1 'polypeptide(L)'
;MACAKFEDLLLGYAELSDAERVRADGHVAGCTACKEFLEALQAVDTNLTAQYSHRVLDANFDHALRRRIRQEIPRQRPSLVPELLDFIGWAGIVALIALWIGPLIHTPVADATQKAARWSAGILVACATFVMAGFWVALRCFADLKH
;
A
#
# COMPACT_ATOMS: atom_id res chain seq x y z
N MET A 1 -10.87 -25.00 29.09
CA MET A 1 -9.91 -24.23 28.26
C MET A 1 -10.43 -24.19 26.83
N ALA A 2 -11.48 -23.40 26.58
CA ALA A 2 -12.26 -23.54 25.33
C ALA A 2 -11.87 -22.54 24.23
N CYS A 3 -11.07 -21.51 24.50
CA CYS A 3 -10.85 -20.41 23.55
C CYS A 3 -9.44 -19.78 23.60
N ALA A 4 -8.38 -20.56 23.86
CA ALA A 4 -6.99 -20.04 23.94
C ALA A 4 -6.58 -19.20 22.72
N LYS A 5 -6.99 -19.61 21.52
CA LYS A 5 -6.73 -18.86 20.27
C LYS A 5 -7.36 -17.45 20.28
N PHE A 6 -8.54 -17.30 20.87
CA PHE A 6 -9.23 -16.02 20.94
C PHE A 6 -8.71 -15.16 22.10
N GLU A 7 -8.24 -15.77 23.19
CA GLU A 7 -7.55 -15.07 24.27
C GLU A 7 -6.27 -14.37 23.75
N ASP A 8 -5.46 -15.07 22.93
CA ASP A 8 -4.28 -14.49 22.28
C ASP A 8 -4.65 -13.33 21.33
N LEU A 9 -5.73 -13.49 20.55
CA LEU A 9 -6.27 -12.43 19.69
C LEU A 9 -6.70 -11.20 20.50
N LEU A 10 -7.34 -11.39 21.66
CA LEU A 10 -7.80 -10.30 22.52
C LEU A 10 -6.64 -9.55 23.19
N LEU A 11 -5.56 -10.24 23.56
CA LEU A 11 -4.34 -9.60 24.06
C LEU A 11 -3.69 -8.69 23.01
N GLY A 12 -3.77 -9.07 21.73
CA GLY A 12 -3.25 -8.31 20.60
C GLY A 12 -4.24 -7.34 19.95
N TYR A 13 -5.40 -7.03 20.57
CA TYR A 13 -6.52 -6.37 19.89
C TYR A 13 -6.17 -5.03 19.21
N ALA A 14 -5.25 -4.26 19.80
CA ALA A 14 -4.79 -2.99 19.25
C ALA A 14 -4.07 -3.13 17.90
N GLU A 15 -3.37 -4.24 17.67
CA GLU A 15 -2.57 -4.51 16.47
C GLU A 15 -3.36 -5.28 15.40
N LEU A 16 -4.58 -5.73 15.71
CA LEU A 16 -5.41 -6.48 14.77
C LEU A 16 -5.90 -5.64 13.59
N SER A 17 -6.02 -6.29 12.45
CA SER A 17 -6.72 -5.74 11.30
C SER A 17 -8.23 -5.62 11.57
N ASP A 18 -8.91 -4.72 10.86
CA ASP A 18 -10.36 -4.49 11.06
C ASP A 18 -11.20 -5.76 10.87
N ALA A 19 -10.80 -6.63 9.93
CA ALA A 19 -11.47 -7.91 9.70
C ALA A 19 -11.31 -8.89 10.87
N GLU A 20 -10.16 -8.87 11.55
CA GLU A 20 -9.90 -9.72 12.72
C GLU A 20 -10.59 -9.18 13.97
N ARG A 21 -10.67 -7.85 14.13
CA ARG A 21 -11.45 -7.22 15.21
C ARG A 21 -12.91 -7.60 15.13
N VAL A 22 -13.54 -7.49 13.96
CA VAL A 22 -14.95 -7.89 13.76
C VAL A 22 -15.16 -9.37 14.10
N ARG A 23 -14.19 -10.24 13.78
CA ARG A 23 -14.25 -11.65 14.13
C ARG A 23 -14.11 -11.90 15.63
N ALA A 24 -13.20 -11.20 16.30
CA ALA A 24 -13.01 -11.28 17.74
C ALA A 24 -14.26 -10.77 18.48
N ASP A 25 -14.81 -9.63 18.08
CA ASP A 25 -16.02 -9.04 18.66
C ASP A 25 -17.23 -9.97 18.48
N GLY A 26 -17.38 -10.54 17.28
CA GLY A 26 -18.43 -11.53 17.00
C GLY A 26 -18.31 -12.78 17.87
N HIS A 27 -17.09 -13.21 18.20
CA HIS A 27 -16.85 -14.35 19.07
C HIS A 27 -17.14 -14.02 20.55
N VAL A 28 -16.70 -12.84 21.03
CA VAL A 28 -16.96 -12.37 22.40
C VAL A 28 -18.46 -12.24 22.66
N ALA A 29 -19.24 -11.80 21.67
CA ALA A 29 -20.70 -11.71 21.80
C ALA A 29 -21.37 -13.08 22.06
N GLY A 30 -20.77 -14.17 21.57
CA GLY A 30 -21.31 -15.53 21.71
C GLY A 30 -20.68 -16.39 22.81
N CYS A 31 -19.56 -15.96 23.40
CA CYS A 31 -18.80 -16.75 24.37
C CYS A 31 -18.67 -16.02 25.71
N THR A 32 -19.33 -16.55 26.74
CA THR A 32 -19.30 -15.96 28.10
C THR A 32 -17.89 -15.96 28.71
N ALA A 33 -17.10 -17.00 28.49
CA ALA A 33 -15.73 -17.09 29.00
C ALA A 33 -14.81 -15.99 28.40
N CYS A 34 -14.91 -15.74 27.09
CA CYS A 34 -14.14 -14.67 26.45
C CYS A 34 -14.61 -13.27 26.87
N LYS A 35 -15.90 -13.12 27.19
CA LYS A 35 -16.44 -11.87 27.75
C LYS A 35 -15.89 -11.59 29.15
N GLU A 36 -15.91 -12.58 30.05
CA GLU A 36 -15.34 -12.46 31.39
C GLU A 36 -13.82 -12.16 31.34
N PHE A 37 -13.10 -12.78 30.41
CA PHE A 37 -11.68 -12.51 30.18
C PHE A 37 -11.44 -11.06 29.72
N LEU A 38 -12.26 -10.55 28.79
CA LEU A 38 -12.16 -9.17 28.31
C LEU A 38 -12.48 -8.16 29.41
N GLU A 39 -13.49 -8.43 30.24
CA GLU A 39 -13.81 -7.61 31.41
C GLU A 39 -12.65 -7.60 32.42
N ALA A 40 -11.99 -8.74 32.65
CA ALA A 40 -10.80 -8.81 33.49
C ALA A 40 -9.61 -8.00 32.92
N LEU A 41 -9.37 -8.07 31.60
CA LEU A 41 -8.36 -7.26 30.93
C LEU A 41 -8.65 -5.75 31.06
N GLN A 42 -9.90 -5.33 30.85
CA GLN A 42 -10.30 -3.93 31.01
C GLN A 42 -10.15 -3.44 32.45
N ALA A 43 -10.44 -4.29 33.45
CA ALA A 43 -10.23 -3.97 34.85
C ALA A 43 -8.73 -3.76 35.16
N VAL A 44 -7.85 -4.60 34.62
CA VAL A 44 -6.39 -4.44 34.75
C VAL A 44 -5.93 -3.14 34.09
N ASP A 45 -6.36 -2.86 32.86
CA ASP A 45 -5.96 -1.65 32.12
C ASP A 45 -6.45 -0.38 32.83
N THR A 46 -7.67 -0.39 33.36
CA THR A 46 -8.21 0.71 34.16
C THR A 46 -7.40 0.91 35.44
N ASN A 47 -7.02 -0.17 36.11
CA ASN A 47 -6.22 -0.11 37.33
C ASN A 47 -4.80 0.42 37.05
N LEU A 48 -4.14 -0.07 35.99
CA LEU A 48 -2.85 0.43 35.56
C LEU A 48 -2.94 1.91 35.17
N THR A 49 -3.94 2.29 34.39
CA THR A 49 -4.16 3.69 34.01
C THR A 49 -4.36 4.56 35.24
N ALA A 50 -5.17 4.15 36.21
CA ALA A 50 -5.34 4.87 37.47
C ALA A 50 -4.02 4.98 38.25
N GLN A 51 -3.28 3.88 38.38
CA GLN A 51 -1.97 3.85 39.06
C GLN A 51 -0.90 4.72 38.39
N TYR A 52 -0.95 4.92 37.08
CA TYR A 52 0.09 5.68 36.36
C TYR A 52 -0.37 7.06 35.89
N SER A 53 -1.66 7.38 35.96
CA SER A 53 -2.25 8.67 35.54
C SER A 53 -1.65 9.90 36.22
N HIS A 54 -1.13 9.74 37.44
CA HIS A 54 -0.53 10.84 38.22
C HIS A 54 0.94 11.09 37.89
N ARG A 55 1.59 10.25 37.07
CA ARG A 55 2.96 10.50 36.63
C ARG A 55 2.94 11.54 35.51
N VAL A 56 3.11 12.80 35.93
CA VAL A 56 3.35 13.91 35.01
C VAL A 56 4.64 13.62 34.26
N LEU A 57 4.53 13.43 32.94
CA LEU A 57 5.69 13.36 32.05
C LEU A 57 6.39 14.72 32.08
N ASP A 58 7.71 14.71 32.19
CA ASP A 58 8.53 15.92 32.16
C ASP A 58 8.18 16.76 30.91
N ALA A 59 8.15 18.09 31.03
CA ALA A 59 7.88 19.02 29.93
C ALA A 59 8.83 18.81 28.74
N ASN A 60 10.04 18.28 29.00
CA ASN A 60 11.00 17.95 27.95
C ASN A 60 10.72 16.62 27.24
N PHE A 61 9.89 15.75 27.81
CA PHE A 61 9.58 14.44 27.27
C PHE A 61 8.86 14.53 25.93
N ASP A 62 7.87 15.42 25.79
CA ASP A 62 7.16 15.61 24.53
C ASP A 62 8.12 16.05 23.42
N HIS A 63 9.03 16.98 23.73
CA HIS A 63 10.03 17.45 22.77
C HIS A 63 11.04 16.34 22.39
N ALA A 64 11.51 15.56 23.37
CA ALA A 64 12.41 14.44 23.14
C ALA A 64 11.73 13.32 22.34
N LEU A 65 10.46 13.01 22.64
CA LEU A 65 9.66 12.02 21.93
C LEU A 65 9.43 12.44 20.49
N ARG A 66 8.99 13.68 20.24
CA ARG A 66 8.80 14.20 18.87
C ARG A 66 10.09 14.25 18.07
N ARG A 67 11.23 14.51 18.72
CA ARG A 67 12.54 14.44 18.08
C ARG A 67 12.87 13.01 17.68
N ARG A 68 12.62 12.06 18.58
CA ARG A 68 12.89 10.63 18.37
C ARG A 68 11.97 10.02 17.31
N ILE A 69 10.67 10.29 17.36
CA ILE A 69 9.70 9.90 16.33
C ILE A 69 10.14 10.42 14.95
N ARG A 70 10.60 11.67 14.85
CA ARG A 70 11.14 12.19 13.57
C ARG A 70 12.42 11.51 13.10
N GLN A 71 13.19 10.92 14.01
CA GLN A 71 14.44 10.21 13.70
C GLN A 71 14.21 8.71 13.43
N GLU A 72 13.23 8.11 14.09
CA GLU A 72 12.98 6.66 14.08
C GLU A 72 11.77 6.23 13.26
N ILE A 73 10.82 7.14 12.91
CA ILE A 73 9.91 6.85 11.80
C ILE A 73 10.82 6.60 10.61
N PRO A 74 10.88 5.36 10.09
CA PRO A 74 11.56 5.13 8.84
C PRO A 74 10.81 6.04 7.88
N ARG A 75 11.48 7.09 7.38
CA ARG A 75 11.03 7.73 6.15
C ARG A 75 10.79 6.56 5.22
N GLN A 76 9.53 6.23 4.94
CA GLN A 76 9.16 5.30 3.89
C GLN A 76 9.92 5.86 2.70
N ARG A 77 11.08 5.27 2.41
CA ARG A 77 11.78 5.57 1.18
C ARG A 77 10.73 5.23 0.15
N PRO A 78 10.28 6.18 -0.68
CA PRO A 78 9.40 5.83 -1.77
C PRO A 78 10.15 4.73 -2.52
N SER A 79 9.66 3.50 -2.39
CA SER A 79 10.28 2.37 -3.03
C SER A 79 10.02 2.63 -4.49
N LEU A 80 11.04 3.03 -5.25
CA LEU A 80 10.99 3.17 -6.70
C LEU A 80 10.87 1.80 -7.41
N VAL A 81 10.93 0.71 -6.63
CA VAL A 81 10.91 -0.68 -7.09
C VAL A 81 9.57 -1.09 -7.74
N PRO A 82 8.38 -0.80 -7.18
CA PRO A 82 7.11 -1.14 -7.81
C PRO A 82 6.92 -0.36 -9.12
N GLU A 83 7.35 0.89 -9.16
CA GLU A 83 7.15 1.79 -10.30
C GLU A 83 8.04 1.39 -11.49
N LEU A 84 9.29 0.97 -11.23
CA LEU A 84 10.17 0.43 -12.27
C LEU A 84 9.63 -0.89 -12.83
N LEU A 85 9.04 -1.74 -11.97
CA LEU A 85 8.44 -3.01 -12.37
C LEU A 85 7.21 -2.78 -13.26
N ASP A 86 6.38 -1.80 -12.93
CA ASP A 86 5.24 -1.39 -13.76
C ASP A 86 5.71 -0.85 -15.12
N PHE A 87 6.76 -0.03 -15.16
CA PHE A 87 7.33 0.45 -16.43
C PHE A 87 7.78 -0.69 -17.35
N ILE A 88 8.48 -1.68 -16.79
CA ILE A 88 8.95 -2.86 -17.55
C ILE A 88 7.74 -3.70 -17.99
N GLY A 89 6.73 -3.86 -17.14
CA GLY A 89 5.49 -4.56 -17.45
C GLY A 89 4.73 -3.91 -18.61
N TRP A 90 4.51 -2.60 -18.56
CA TRP A 90 3.83 -1.84 -19.61
C TRP A 90 4.62 -1.83 -20.93
N ALA A 91 5.95 -1.68 -20.87
CA ALA A 91 6.80 -1.75 -22.05
C ALA A 91 6.69 -3.11 -22.76
N GLY A 92 6.64 -4.21 -22.00
CA GLY A 92 6.42 -5.56 -22.53
C GLY A 92 5.05 -5.73 -23.19
N ILE A 93 3.99 -5.21 -22.57
CA ILE A 93 2.62 -5.26 -23.11
C ILE A 93 2.52 -4.46 -24.41
N VAL A 94 3.08 -3.26 -24.47
CA VAL A 94 3.09 -2.42 -25.69
C VAL A 94 3.86 -3.11 -26.82
N ALA A 95 5.01 -3.72 -26.51
CA ALA A 95 5.79 -4.48 -27.48
C ALA A 95 5.00 -5.68 -28.03
N LEU A 96 4.29 -6.41 -27.17
CA LEU A 96 3.42 -7.53 -27.58
C LEU A 96 2.26 -7.06 -28.45
N ILE A 97 1.60 -5.96 -28.10
CA ILE A 97 0.50 -5.37 -28.88
C ILE A 97 1.01 -4.94 -30.27
N ALA A 98 2.17 -4.29 -30.34
CA ALA A 98 2.78 -3.89 -31.61
C ALA A 98 3.13 -5.12 -32.48
N LEU A 99 3.64 -6.19 -31.88
CA LEU A 99 3.94 -7.45 -32.56
C LEU A 99 2.67 -8.15 -33.06
N TRP A 100 1.57 -8.08 -32.31
CA TRP A 100 0.28 -8.70 -32.65
C TRP A 100 -0.55 -7.91 -33.67
N ILE A 101 -0.52 -6.58 -33.61
CA ILE A 101 -1.27 -5.72 -34.55
C ILE A 101 -0.50 -5.53 -35.86
N GLY A 102 0.84 -5.59 -35.83
CA GLY A 102 1.70 -5.46 -37.02
C GLY A 102 1.27 -6.33 -38.22
N PRO A 103 0.95 -7.63 -38.01
CA PRO A 103 0.45 -8.53 -39.06
C PRO A 103 -1.01 -8.30 -39.46
N LEU A 104 -1.87 -7.80 -38.57
CA LEU A 104 -3.29 -7.55 -38.86
C LEU A 104 -3.52 -6.36 -39.80
N ILE A 105 -2.55 -5.46 -39.90
CA ILE A 105 -2.54 -4.38 -40.90
C ILE A 105 -1.88 -4.89 -42.21
N HIS A 106 -1.89 -6.20 -42.51
CA HIS A 106 -1.51 -6.71 -43.84
C HIS A 106 -2.60 -6.37 -44.87
N THR A 107 -2.64 -5.11 -45.28
CA THR A 107 -3.06 -4.77 -46.64
C THR A 107 -1.90 -5.09 -47.59
N PRO A 108 -2.15 -5.61 -48.81
CA PRO A 108 -1.10 -5.82 -49.80
C PRO A 108 -0.57 -4.45 -50.24
N VAL A 109 0.56 -4.04 -49.69
CA VAL A 109 1.20 -2.76 -50.02
C VAL A 109 2.16 -2.98 -51.18
N ALA A 110 1.87 -2.35 -52.33
CA ALA A 110 2.63 -2.51 -53.57
C ALA A 110 3.96 -1.73 -53.61
N ASP A 111 4.15 -0.70 -52.77
CA ASP A 111 5.31 0.21 -52.87
C ASP A 111 6.15 0.34 -51.58
N ALA A 112 7.48 0.40 -51.76
CA ALA A 112 8.48 0.48 -50.69
C ALA A 112 8.38 1.77 -49.84
N THR A 113 7.84 2.85 -50.41
CA THR A 113 7.64 4.15 -49.75
C THR A 113 6.59 4.07 -48.63
N GLN A 114 5.57 3.23 -48.81
CA GLN A 114 4.47 3.08 -47.86
C GLN A 114 4.82 2.12 -46.71
N LYS A 115 5.79 1.22 -46.90
CA LYS A 115 6.44 0.47 -45.81
C LYS A 115 7.19 1.42 -44.87
N ALA A 116 8.01 2.33 -45.40
CA ALA A 116 8.77 3.27 -44.58
C ALA A 116 7.86 4.20 -43.74
N ALA A 117 6.76 4.68 -44.33
CA ALA A 117 5.77 5.51 -43.65
C ALA A 117 5.02 4.78 -42.51
N ARG A 118 4.85 3.46 -42.62
CA ARG A 118 4.18 2.66 -41.58
C ARG A 118 5.09 2.35 -40.39
N TRP A 119 6.37 2.09 -40.65
CA TRP A 119 7.35 1.92 -39.58
C TRP A 119 7.53 3.22 -38.79
N SER A 120 7.59 4.37 -39.46
CA SER A 120 7.67 5.67 -38.78
C SER A 120 6.40 6.00 -37.98
N ALA A 121 5.21 5.67 -38.49
CA ALA A 121 3.96 5.84 -37.75
C ALA A 121 3.88 4.95 -36.50
N GLY A 122 4.31 3.69 -36.58
CA GLY A 122 4.38 2.79 -35.43
C GLY A 122 5.36 3.27 -34.36
N ILE A 123 6.52 3.77 -34.78
CA ILE A 123 7.51 4.37 -33.87
C ILE A 123 6.96 5.63 -33.20
N LEU A 124 6.26 6.50 -33.95
CA LEU A 124 5.63 7.70 -33.40
C LEU A 124 4.57 7.38 -32.34
N VAL A 125 3.74 6.37 -32.57
CA VAL A 125 2.73 5.93 -31.58
C VAL A 125 3.42 5.37 -30.33
N ALA A 126 4.46 4.55 -30.50
CA ALA A 126 5.24 4.01 -29.37
C ALA A 126 5.96 5.11 -28.56
N CYS A 127 6.53 6.11 -29.23
CA CYS A 127 7.13 7.26 -28.56
C CYS A 127 6.08 8.09 -27.82
N ALA A 128 4.91 8.33 -28.43
CA ALA A 128 3.83 9.09 -27.83
C ALA A 128 3.27 8.40 -26.57
N THR A 129 3.09 7.07 -26.60
CA THR A 129 2.65 6.31 -25.43
C THR A 129 3.70 6.31 -24.32
N PHE A 130 4.99 6.20 -24.67
CA PHE A 130 6.08 6.28 -23.69
C PHE A 130 6.16 7.65 -23.00
N VAL A 131 6.02 8.74 -23.77
CA VAL A 131 6.00 10.10 -23.24
C VAL A 131 4.77 10.34 -22.38
N MET A 132 3.59 9.87 -22.81
CA MET A 132 2.35 9.96 -22.00
C MET A 132 2.46 9.18 -20.69
N ALA A 133 3.04 7.98 -20.71
CA ALA A 133 3.27 7.18 -19.50
C ALA A 133 4.25 7.88 -18.54
N GLY A 134 5.38 8.40 -19.07
CA GLY A 134 6.33 9.18 -18.28
C GLY A 134 5.73 10.45 -17.69
N PHE A 135 4.90 11.17 -18.46
CA PHE A 135 4.20 12.36 -18.00
C PHE A 135 3.18 12.06 -16.90
N TRP A 136 2.43 10.95 -17.02
CA TRP A 136 1.47 10.51 -16.01
C TRP A 136 2.15 10.16 -14.68
N VAL A 137 3.29 9.46 -14.74
CA VAL A 137 4.10 9.14 -13.55
C VAL A 137 4.65 10.40 -12.92
N ALA A 138 5.21 11.32 -13.71
CA ALA A 138 5.70 12.60 -13.20
C ALA A 138 4.59 13.40 -12.48
N LEU A 139 3.38 13.44 -13.03
CA LEU A 139 2.20 14.06 -12.40
C LEU A 139 1.85 13.42 -11.06
N ARG A 140 1.91 12.09 -10.98
CA ARG A 140 1.60 11.34 -9.76
C ARG A 140 2.64 11.56 -8.67
N CYS A 141 3.92 11.52 -9.02
CA CYS A 141 5.01 11.86 -8.09
C CYS A 141 4.89 13.30 -7.57
N PHE A 142 4.48 14.24 -8.43
CA PHE A 142 4.29 15.63 -8.03
C PHE A 142 3.09 15.82 -7.08
N ALA A 143 2.05 15.01 -7.23
CA ALA A 143 0.89 15.01 -6.34
C ALA A 143 1.23 14.45 -4.96
N ASP A 144 2.00 13.36 -4.88
CA ASP A 144 2.44 12.77 -3.61
C ASP A 144 3.42 13.68 -2.83
N LEU A 145 4.23 14.49 -3.52
CA LEU A 145 5.14 15.45 -2.87
C LEU A 145 4.43 16.66 -2.23
N LYS A 146 3.14 16.86 -2.50
CA LYS A 146 2.36 18.00 -2.01
C LYS A 146 1.64 17.73 -0.69
N HIS A 147 1.68 16.50 -0.19
CA HIS A 147 1.12 16.06 1.09
C HIS A 147 2.22 15.70 2.09
#